data_AF-A0AA51LWN8-F1
#
_entry.id   AF-A0AA51LWN8-F1
#
_cell.length_a   1.000
_cell.length_b   1.000
_cell.length_c   1.000
_cell.angle_alpha   90.00
_cell.angle_beta   90.00
_cell.angle_gamma   90.00
#
_symmetry.space_group_name_H-M   'P 1'
#
loop_
_entity.id
_entity.type
_entity.pdbx_description
1 polymer ?
#
loop_
_entity_poly.entity_id
_entity_poly.type
_entity_poly.pdbx_seq_one_letter_code
_entity_poly.pdbx_strand_id
1 'polypeptide(L)'
;MTTPLTGPGFGSYAPDEVSWLLKDLSHVALEADVAERERRIQAGLAHYAESLPIEYQPDAAYCELFDKVLAATAGRLAHAVGTVTELLLAERGRDLTLVSLARAGTPVGILIRRWAQRHHGLNLPHYAVSIVRGRGIDFAALDHVTARHDPASVVFVDGWTGKGAIARELTAALAEYRAAGGPELSDDLAVLADPGYCVRTYGTRDDFLIASACLNSTVSGLVSRTVLNETLIGPGEFHGAKFYAELAGEDVSAVLLDTVAAEFGDREAAVTAAGNILHSDRTPTWAGWESVEKVRAEYGISTVNYVKPGVGETTRVLLRRVPWRVLVREADAEEHAHIRMLAAARDVPVDVVPDLAYSCMGLIKDLP
;
A
#
# COMPACT_ATOMS: atom_id res chain seq x y z
N MET A 1 4.74 4.18 27.55
CA MET A 1 4.78 3.68 26.16
C MET A 1 3.38 3.32 25.76
N THR A 2 2.96 3.75 24.58
CA THR A 2 1.71 3.32 23.93
C THR A 2 1.69 1.79 23.85
N THR A 3 0.56 1.18 24.16
CA THR A 3 0.38 -0.27 24.02
C THR A 3 -0.10 -0.60 22.60
N PRO A 4 0.34 -1.74 22.02
CA PRO A 4 -0.23 -2.22 20.76
C PRO A 4 -1.75 -2.34 20.83
N LEU A 5 -2.44 -2.00 19.74
CA LEU A 5 -3.88 -2.11 19.61
C LEU A 5 -4.25 -3.33 18.75
N THR A 6 -5.44 -3.89 18.96
CA THR A 6 -5.95 -5.04 18.22
C THR A 6 -7.46 -4.92 18.00
N GLY A 7 -7.99 -5.64 17.00
CA GLY A 7 -9.43 -5.75 16.81
C GLY A 7 -10.11 -6.55 17.94
N PRO A 8 -11.40 -6.34 18.21
CA PRO A 8 -12.29 -5.35 17.58
C PRO A 8 -12.19 -3.95 18.23
N GLY A 9 -11.28 -3.75 19.20
CA GLY A 9 -11.11 -2.46 19.88
C GLY A 9 -10.53 -1.38 18.97
N PHE A 10 -9.65 -1.77 18.05
CA PHE A 10 -9.08 -0.89 17.02
C PHE A 10 -8.87 -1.65 15.72
N GLY A 11 -9.58 -1.22 14.68
CA GLY A 11 -9.61 -1.87 13.38
C GLY A 11 -10.48 -3.13 13.36
N SER A 12 -10.85 -3.57 12.16
CA SER A 12 -11.76 -4.70 11.95
C SER A 12 -11.08 -6.04 11.66
N TYR A 13 -9.75 -6.07 11.52
CA TYR A 13 -9.00 -7.32 11.42
C TYR A 13 -9.01 -8.07 12.75
N ALA A 14 -8.91 -9.41 12.68
CA ALA A 14 -8.89 -10.25 13.86
C ALA A 14 -7.63 -9.98 14.72
N PRO A 15 -7.73 -10.06 16.06
CA PRO A 15 -6.64 -9.71 16.98
C PRO A 15 -5.39 -10.58 16.83
N ASP A 16 -5.52 -11.79 16.29
CA ASP A 16 -4.41 -12.71 16.03
C ASP A 16 -3.76 -12.49 14.66
N GLU A 17 -4.36 -11.68 13.78
CA GLU A 17 -3.83 -11.43 12.44
C GLU A 17 -2.88 -10.24 12.37
N VAL A 18 -3.07 -9.22 13.20
CA VAL A 18 -2.23 -8.02 13.23
C VAL A 18 -2.30 -7.31 14.58
N SER A 19 -1.15 -6.84 15.07
CA SER A 19 -1.06 -5.84 16.14
C SER A 19 -0.73 -4.48 15.56
N TRP A 20 -1.56 -3.47 15.85
CA TRP A 20 -1.32 -2.10 15.42
C TRP A 20 -0.37 -1.41 16.39
N LEU A 21 0.80 -1.01 15.92
CA LEU A 21 1.71 -0.14 16.65
C LEU A 21 1.37 1.31 16.31
N LEU A 22 0.15 1.69 16.68
CA LEU A 22 -0.43 3.01 16.42
C LEU A 22 -1.10 3.52 17.70
N LYS A 23 -1.16 4.84 17.86
CA LYS A 23 -1.96 5.50 18.89
C LYS A 23 -3.40 5.67 18.40
N ASP A 24 -4.37 5.31 19.23
CA ASP A 24 -5.79 5.48 18.91
C ASP A 24 -6.19 6.97 19.00
N LEU A 25 -6.51 7.56 17.85
CA LEU A 25 -6.99 8.93 17.71
C LEU A 25 -8.46 8.99 17.27
N SER A 26 -9.23 7.90 17.43
CA SER A 26 -10.61 7.81 16.93
C SER A 26 -11.57 8.83 17.55
N HIS A 27 -11.26 9.28 18.75
CA HIS A 27 -11.99 10.30 19.50
C HIS A 27 -11.62 11.75 19.11
N VAL A 28 -10.61 11.94 18.25
CA VAL A 28 -10.14 13.25 17.82
C VAL A 28 -10.80 13.65 16.50
N ALA A 29 -11.23 14.91 16.39
CA ALA A 29 -11.69 15.50 15.14
C ALA A 29 -10.48 15.85 14.26
N LEU A 30 -10.07 14.91 13.40
CA LEU A 30 -8.91 15.04 12.52
C LEU A 30 -9.29 15.36 11.08
N GLU A 31 -10.53 15.08 10.71
CA GLU A 31 -11.07 15.30 9.37
C GLU A 31 -11.27 16.80 9.13
N ALA A 32 -10.70 17.29 8.03
CA ALA A 32 -10.91 18.66 7.57
C ALA A 32 -11.24 18.69 6.08
N ASP A 33 -11.92 19.77 5.67
CA ASP A 33 -12.30 20.00 4.28
C ASP A 33 -11.08 20.01 3.34
N VAL A 34 -11.26 19.46 2.13
CA VAL A 34 -10.18 19.26 1.17
C VAL A 34 -9.52 20.59 0.78
N ALA A 35 -10.30 21.64 0.51
CA ALA A 35 -9.76 22.92 0.05
C ALA A 35 -8.93 23.61 1.15
N GLU A 36 -9.37 23.52 2.39
CA GLU A 36 -8.62 24.07 3.52
C GLU A 36 -7.32 23.30 3.79
N ARG A 37 -7.37 21.96 3.71
CA ARG A 37 -6.16 21.13 3.86
C ARG A 37 -5.15 21.40 2.76
N GLU A 38 -5.58 21.43 1.49
CA GLU A 38 -4.70 21.70 0.36
C GLU A 38 -4.05 23.08 0.47
N ARG A 39 -4.81 24.11 0.86
CA ARG A 39 -4.28 25.46 1.08
C ARG A 39 -3.19 25.51 2.16
N ARG A 40 -3.40 24.86 3.31
CA ARG A 40 -2.42 24.84 4.41
C ARG A 40 -1.16 24.06 4.05
N ILE A 41 -1.30 22.95 3.33
CA ILE A 41 -0.17 22.15 2.84
C ILE A 41 0.64 22.94 1.80
N GLN A 42 -0.03 23.58 0.84
CA GLN A 42 0.63 24.41 -0.18
C GLN A 42 1.33 25.62 0.44
N ALA A 43 0.77 26.21 1.50
CA ALA A 43 1.39 27.29 2.25
C ALA A 43 2.55 26.85 3.16
N GLY A 44 2.84 25.55 3.26
CA GLY A 44 3.87 25.01 4.16
C GLY A 44 3.52 25.10 5.66
N LEU A 45 2.26 25.42 5.98
CA LEU A 45 1.77 25.61 7.35
C LEU A 45 1.33 24.30 8.03
N ALA A 46 1.24 23.21 7.28
CA ALA A 46 0.88 21.89 7.80
C ALA A 46 1.43 20.79 6.89
N HIS A 47 1.79 19.64 7.47
CA HIS A 47 2.07 18.44 6.71
C HIS A 47 0.79 17.61 6.46
N TYR A 48 0.71 16.87 5.36
CA TYR A 48 -0.49 16.08 5.02
C TYR A 48 -0.83 15.00 6.05
N ALA A 49 0.14 14.60 6.87
CA ALA A 49 0.01 13.61 7.92
C ALA A 49 -0.50 14.18 9.24
N GLU A 50 -0.67 15.50 9.38
CA GLU A 50 -1.15 16.12 10.62
C GLU A 50 -2.69 16.10 10.75
N SER A 51 -3.40 15.81 9.65
CA SER A 51 -4.87 15.78 9.55
C SER A 51 -5.34 14.75 8.51
N LEU A 52 -6.62 14.37 8.56
CA LEU A 52 -7.23 13.41 7.65
C LEU A 52 -8.18 14.12 6.67
N PRO A 53 -8.29 13.65 5.41
CA PRO A 53 -9.44 14.04 4.59
C PRO A 53 -10.71 13.38 5.14
N ILE A 54 -11.87 13.91 4.76
CA ILE A 54 -13.13 13.19 4.93
C ILE A 54 -13.05 11.87 4.16
N GLU A 55 -13.45 10.79 4.82
CA GLU A 55 -13.41 9.45 4.24
C GLU A 55 -14.45 9.35 3.11
N TYR A 56 -13.98 9.03 1.91
CA TYR A 56 -14.87 8.86 0.76
C TYR A 56 -15.66 7.55 0.89
N GLN A 57 -16.98 7.67 0.95
CA GLN A 57 -17.90 6.55 0.87
C GLN A 57 -18.28 6.30 -0.60
N PRO A 58 -17.98 5.11 -1.14
CA PRO A 58 -18.32 4.75 -2.51
C PRO A 58 -19.83 4.58 -2.71
N ASP A 59 -20.32 4.85 -3.92
CA ASP A 59 -21.69 4.53 -4.30
C ASP A 59 -21.86 3.03 -4.60
N ALA A 60 -23.11 2.60 -4.79
CA ALA A 60 -23.44 1.20 -5.06
C ALA A 60 -22.76 0.67 -6.34
N ALA A 61 -22.69 1.49 -7.39
CA ALA A 61 -22.05 1.11 -8.65
C ALA A 61 -20.55 0.84 -8.46
N TYR A 62 -19.90 1.57 -7.56
CA TYR A 62 -18.50 1.38 -7.23
C TYR A 62 -18.27 0.16 -6.33
N CYS A 63 -19.17 -0.13 -5.39
CA CYS A 63 -19.14 -1.38 -4.63
C CYS A 63 -19.29 -2.60 -5.56
N GLU A 64 -20.17 -2.55 -6.56
CA GLU A 64 -20.27 -3.60 -7.57
C GLU A 64 -18.99 -3.75 -8.40
N LEU A 65 -18.31 -2.65 -8.71
CA LEU A 65 -17.00 -2.70 -9.39
C LEU A 65 -15.97 -3.41 -8.51
N PHE A 66 -15.94 -3.11 -7.20
CA PHE A 66 -15.06 -3.81 -6.27
C PHE A 66 -15.33 -5.32 -6.27
N ASP A 67 -16.59 -5.75 -6.17
CA ASP A 67 -16.95 -7.18 -6.15
C ASP A 67 -16.52 -7.89 -7.44
N LYS A 68 -16.75 -7.26 -8.59
CA LYS A 68 -16.32 -7.79 -9.91
C LYS A 68 -14.80 -7.90 -10.00
N VAL A 69 -14.09 -6.85 -9.57
CA VAL A 69 -12.62 -6.83 -9.60
C VAL A 69 -12.05 -7.88 -8.64
N LEU A 70 -12.60 -8.00 -7.45
CA LEU A 70 -12.17 -9.00 -6.47
C LEU A 70 -12.36 -10.41 -7.03
N ALA A 71 -13.55 -10.74 -7.55
CA ALA A 71 -13.82 -12.04 -8.14
C ALA A 71 -12.89 -12.36 -9.32
N ALA A 72 -12.61 -11.38 -10.18
CA ALA A 72 -11.74 -11.57 -11.34
C ALA A 72 -10.25 -11.67 -10.98
N THR A 73 -9.80 -11.02 -9.90
CA THR A 73 -8.37 -10.91 -9.57
C THR A 73 -7.93 -11.76 -8.38
N ALA A 74 -8.85 -12.36 -7.62
CA ALA A 74 -8.55 -13.13 -6.40
C ALA A 74 -7.49 -14.22 -6.63
N GLY A 75 -7.62 -15.02 -7.70
CA GLY A 75 -6.63 -16.06 -8.02
C GLY A 75 -5.24 -15.49 -8.33
N ARG A 76 -5.16 -14.38 -9.05
CA ARG A 76 -3.88 -13.69 -9.35
C ARG A 76 -3.27 -13.10 -8.08
N LEU A 77 -4.07 -12.51 -7.21
CA LEU A 77 -3.64 -11.99 -5.91
C LEU A 77 -3.11 -13.12 -5.03
N ALA A 78 -3.83 -14.24 -4.95
CA ALA A 78 -3.42 -15.42 -4.21
C ALA A 78 -2.09 -15.99 -4.70
N HIS A 79 -1.91 -16.08 -6.02
CA HIS A 79 -0.64 -16.51 -6.61
C HIS A 79 0.50 -15.54 -6.26
N ALA A 80 0.29 -14.23 -6.35
CA ALA A 80 1.30 -13.24 -5.98
C ALA A 80 1.65 -13.28 -4.48
N VAL A 81 0.65 -13.47 -3.60
CA VAL A 81 0.86 -13.69 -2.15
C VAL A 81 1.71 -14.93 -1.92
N GLY A 82 1.37 -16.05 -2.57
CA GLY A 82 2.13 -17.27 -2.46
C GLY A 82 3.58 -17.08 -2.91
N THR A 83 3.78 -16.49 -4.08
CA THR A 83 5.11 -16.21 -4.65
C THR A 83 5.97 -15.37 -3.71
N VAL A 84 5.45 -14.24 -3.19
CA VAL A 84 6.25 -13.40 -2.26
C VAL A 84 6.50 -14.11 -0.93
N THR A 85 5.55 -14.91 -0.45
CA THR A 85 5.72 -15.66 0.81
C THR A 85 6.77 -16.75 0.66
N GLU A 86 6.71 -17.58 -0.39
CA GLU A 86 7.72 -18.62 -0.64
C GLU A 86 9.11 -18.01 -0.92
N LEU A 87 9.17 -16.87 -1.61
CA LEU A 87 10.42 -16.13 -1.82
C LEU A 87 11.05 -15.67 -0.50
N LEU A 88 10.24 -15.09 0.39
CA LEU A 88 10.68 -14.68 1.72
C LEU A 88 11.15 -15.87 2.56
N LEU A 89 10.39 -16.97 2.57
CA LEU A 89 10.76 -18.18 3.32
C LEU A 89 12.04 -18.82 2.81
N ALA A 90 12.27 -18.80 1.49
CA ALA A 90 13.48 -19.33 0.86
C ALA A 90 14.71 -18.46 1.13
N GLU A 91 14.57 -17.13 1.10
CA GLU A 91 15.68 -16.18 1.23
C GLU A 91 16.03 -15.86 2.69
N ARG A 92 15.02 -15.74 3.56
CA ARG A 92 15.17 -15.25 4.95
C ARG A 92 14.89 -16.31 6.02
N GLY A 93 14.39 -17.47 5.62
CA GLY A 93 14.06 -18.56 6.53
C GLY A 93 12.64 -18.46 7.10
N ARG A 94 12.36 -19.30 8.08
CA ARG A 94 10.98 -19.58 8.57
C ARG A 94 10.59 -18.80 9.82
N ASP A 95 11.54 -18.10 10.44
CA ASP A 95 11.34 -17.28 11.63
C ASP A 95 11.28 -15.81 11.21
N LEU A 96 10.15 -15.41 10.60
CA LEU A 96 9.96 -14.07 10.07
C LEU A 96 9.04 -13.25 10.97
N THR A 97 9.43 -12.00 11.21
CA THR A 97 8.59 -10.99 11.85
C THR A 97 8.07 -10.02 10.79
N LEU A 98 6.78 -10.08 10.49
CA LEU A 98 6.16 -9.22 9.48
C LEU A 98 5.88 -7.83 10.07
N VAL A 99 6.36 -6.79 9.38
CA VAL A 99 6.10 -5.38 9.72
C VAL A 99 5.46 -4.72 8.51
N SER A 100 4.13 -4.66 8.48
CA SER A 100 3.40 -4.03 7.39
C SER A 100 3.39 -2.50 7.52
N LEU A 101 3.55 -1.83 6.38
CA LEU A 101 3.43 -0.38 6.28
C LEU A 101 1.96 -0.01 6.17
N ALA A 102 1.44 0.65 7.21
CA ALA A 102 0.05 1.03 7.25
C ALA A 102 -0.26 2.05 6.14
N ARG A 103 -1.28 1.84 5.31
CA ARG A 103 -2.33 0.82 5.42
C ARG A 103 -2.30 -0.27 4.37
N ALA A 104 -1.78 0.04 3.19
CA ALA A 104 -1.88 -0.84 2.03
C ALA A 104 -1.10 -2.16 2.24
N GLY A 105 -0.03 -2.14 3.04
CA GLY A 105 0.72 -3.33 3.41
C GLY A 105 0.00 -4.26 4.37
N THR A 106 -0.91 -3.74 5.21
CA THR A 106 -1.54 -4.54 6.27
C THR A 106 -2.33 -5.75 5.77
N PRO A 107 -3.27 -5.62 4.80
CA PRO A 107 -3.95 -6.80 4.26
C PRO A 107 -2.97 -7.78 3.60
N VAL A 108 -1.89 -7.29 2.99
CA VAL A 108 -0.85 -8.15 2.39
C VAL A 108 -0.07 -8.91 3.46
N GLY A 109 0.30 -8.27 4.57
CA GLY A 109 0.93 -8.92 5.72
C GLY A 109 0.05 -10.02 6.31
N ILE A 110 -1.26 -9.78 6.41
CA ILE A 110 -2.24 -10.79 6.84
C ILE A 110 -2.30 -11.95 5.85
N LEU A 111 -2.34 -11.68 4.54
CA LEU A 111 -2.39 -12.72 3.51
C LEU A 111 -1.12 -13.57 3.47
N ILE A 112 0.07 -12.96 3.63
CA ILE A 112 1.36 -13.68 3.79
C ILE A 112 1.30 -14.60 5.01
N ARG A 113 0.83 -14.08 6.16
CA ARG A 113 0.66 -14.88 7.38
C ARG A 113 -0.30 -16.04 7.17
N ARG A 114 -1.46 -15.81 6.53
CA ARG A 114 -2.44 -16.87 6.21
C ARG A 114 -1.85 -17.93 5.27
N TRP A 115 -1.06 -17.54 4.27
CA TRP A 115 -0.38 -18.47 3.38
C TRP A 115 0.63 -19.33 4.13
N ALA A 116 1.49 -18.69 4.93
CA ALA A 116 2.49 -19.36 5.76
C ALA A 116 1.84 -20.34 6.75
N GLN A 117 0.72 -19.95 7.36
CA GLN A 117 -0.04 -20.83 8.25
C GLN A 117 -0.65 -22.03 7.49
N ARG A 118 -1.30 -21.79 6.34
CA ARG A 118 -1.99 -22.83 5.55
C ARG A 118 -1.04 -23.87 4.98
N HIS A 119 0.09 -23.43 4.41
CA HIS A 119 1.00 -24.29 3.64
C HIS A 119 2.21 -24.77 4.43
N HIS A 120 2.57 -24.07 5.50
CA HIS A 120 3.78 -24.36 6.28
C HIS A 120 3.53 -24.55 7.79
N GLY A 121 2.31 -24.33 8.27
CA GLY A 121 1.98 -24.38 9.70
C GLY A 121 2.68 -23.30 10.53
N LEU A 122 3.15 -22.23 9.89
CA LEU A 122 3.92 -21.16 10.53
C LEU A 122 3.00 -20.08 11.09
N ASN A 123 3.21 -19.72 12.35
CA ASN A 123 2.58 -18.58 12.98
C ASN A 123 3.57 -17.40 13.02
N LEU A 124 3.54 -16.55 12.00
CA LEU A 124 4.42 -15.40 11.88
C LEU A 124 3.87 -14.23 12.72
N PRO A 125 4.66 -13.60 13.61
CA PRO A 125 4.30 -12.34 14.25
C PRO A 125 4.04 -11.26 13.19
N HIS A 126 3.01 -10.44 13.38
CA HIS A 126 2.66 -9.39 12.43
C HIS A 126 2.28 -8.08 13.14
N TYR A 127 3.02 -7.02 12.80
CA TYR A 127 2.79 -5.66 13.28
C TYR A 127 2.46 -4.74 12.10
N ALA A 128 1.54 -3.80 12.30
CA ALA A 128 1.31 -2.70 11.37
C ALA A 128 1.88 -1.41 11.97
N VAL A 129 2.73 -0.72 11.22
CA VAL A 129 3.46 0.48 11.67
C VAL A 129 3.22 1.66 10.74
N SER A 130 3.42 2.87 11.26
CA SER A 130 3.37 4.08 10.44
C SER A 130 4.69 4.33 9.72
N ILE A 131 4.58 4.70 8.44
CA ILE A 131 5.60 5.43 7.69
C ILE A 131 4.95 6.62 7.00
N VAL A 132 5.60 7.78 7.06
CA VAL A 132 5.10 9.02 6.49
C VAL A 132 6.16 9.59 5.57
N ARG A 133 5.85 9.67 4.27
CA ARG A 133 6.75 10.27 3.27
C ARG A 133 7.19 11.68 3.70
N GLY A 134 8.50 11.92 3.71
CA GLY A 134 9.14 13.17 4.12
C GLY A 134 9.25 13.34 5.63
N ARG A 135 8.89 12.33 6.42
CA ARG A 135 8.94 12.33 7.89
C ARG A 135 9.49 11.03 8.48
N GLY A 136 9.70 10.00 7.67
CA GLY A 136 10.25 8.73 8.09
C GLY A 136 9.25 7.74 8.71
N ILE A 137 9.81 6.71 9.32
CA ILE A 137 9.11 5.60 9.97
C ILE A 137 9.03 5.86 11.48
N ASP A 138 7.99 5.32 12.13
CA ASP A 138 7.81 5.45 13.57
C ASP A 138 8.89 4.69 14.36
N PHE A 139 9.84 5.42 14.95
CA PHE A 139 10.93 4.84 15.75
C PHE A 139 10.44 4.14 17.01
N ALA A 140 9.39 4.64 17.66
CA ALA A 140 8.85 3.99 18.86
C ALA A 140 8.25 2.62 18.50
N ALA A 141 7.62 2.51 17.33
CA ALA A 141 7.15 1.23 16.81
C ALA A 141 8.32 0.28 16.46
N LEU A 142 9.40 0.79 15.86
CA LEU A 142 10.59 -0.02 15.61
C LEU A 142 11.25 -0.51 16.90
N ASP A 143 11.42 0.36 17.90
CA ASP A 143 11.93 0.00 19.23
C ASP A 143 11.09 -1.12 19.85
N HIS A 144 9.75 -1.04 19.71
CA HIS A 144 8.84 -2.06 20.21
C HIS A 144 9.10 -3.43 19.57
N VAL A 145 9.28 -3.47 18.25
CA VAL A 145 9.54 -4.69 17.48
C VAL A 145 10.91 -5.25 17.82
N THR A 146 11.97 -4.44 17.77
CA THR A 146 13.36 -4.89 17.94
C THR A 146 13.71 -5.23 19.39
N ALA A 147 12.92 -4.76 20.36
CA ALA A 147 13.03 -5.22 21.74
C ALA A 147 12.48 -6.63 21.97
N ARG A 148 11.75 -7.20 21.00
CA ARG A 148 11.03 -8.49 21.13
C ARG A 148 11.46 -9.54 20.12
N HIS A 149 11.93 -9.12 18.96
CA HIS A 149 12.29 -9.98 17.84
C HIS A 149 13.71 -9.68 17.37
N ASP A 150 14.35 -10.68 16.79
CA ASP A 150 15.66 -10.50 16.15
C ASP A 150 15.51 -9.50 14.98
N PRO A 151 16.27 -8.38 14.95
CA PRO A 151 16.26 -7.44 13.83
C PRO A 151 16.47 -8.11 12.46
N ALA A 152 17.23 -9.21 12.38
CA ALA A 152 17.45 -9.95 11.14
C ALA A 152 16.19 -10.68 10.64
N SER A 153 15.23 -10.99 11.53
CA SER A 153 13.95 -11.63 11.19
C SER A 153 12.92 -10.65 10.60
N VAL A 154 13.14 -9.35 10.76
CA VAL A 154 12.15 -8.32 10.40
C VAL A 154 12.06 -8.17 8.88
N VAL A 155 10.84 -8.23 8.37
CA VAL A 155 10.51 -8.01 6.96
C VAL A 155 9.45 -6.93 6.86
N PHE A 156 9.78 -5.86 6.15
CA PHE A 156 8.82 -4.81 5.84
C PHE A 156 7.92 -5.23 4.67
N VAL A 157 6.61 -5.01 4.80
CA VAL A 157 5.61 -5.43 3.81
C VAL A 157 4.76 -4.26 3.35
N ASP A 158 4.58 -4.09 2.04
CA ASP A 158 3.63 -3.15 1.46
C ASP A 158 2.77 -3.79 0.34
N GLY A 159 1.70 -3.11 -0.05
CA GLY A 159 0.78 -3.60 -1.08
C GLY A 159 1.33 -3.45 -2.50
N TRP A 160 1.74 -2.25 -2.87
CA TRP A 160 2.14 -1.95 -4.24
C TRP A 160 3.17 -0.83 -4.28
N THR A 161 4.16 -0.95 -5.15
CA THR A 161 5.11 0.13 -5.41
C THR A 161 5.13 0.52 -6.88
N GLY A 162 4.72 1.76 -7.15
CA GLY A 162 4.75 2.34 -8.48
C GLY A 162 6.11 2.91 -8.82
N LYS A 163 6.49 4.03 -8.20
CA LYS A 163 7.74 4.74 -8.49
C LYS A 163 8.75 4.70 -7.35
N GLY A 164 8.60 3.73 -6.44
CA GLY A 164 9.52 3.48 -5.32
C GLY A 164 9.64 4.63 -4.33
N ALA A 165 8.56 5.39 -4.11
CA ALA A 165 8.57 6.48 -3.13
C ALA A 165 8.71 5.92 -1.70
N ILE A 166 7.92 4.90 -1.36
CA ILE A 166 7.98 4.26 -0.03
C ILE A 166 9.26 3.45 0.16
N ALA A 167 9.74 2.74 -0.87
CA ALA A 167 11.03 2.05 -0.79
C ALA A 167 12.17 3.01 -0.42
N ARG A 168 12.28 4.17 -1.09
CA ARG A 168 13.28 5.19 -0.75
C ARG A 168 13.08 5.80 0.64
N GLU A 169 11.84 6.07 1.02
CA GLU A 169 11.51 6.58 2.36
C GLU A 169 11.94 5.58 3.44
N LEU A 170 11.67 4.29 3.24
CA LEU A 170 12.04 3.22 4.17
C LEU A 170 13.56 3.13 4.32
N THR A 171 14.31 3.05 3.21
CA THR A 171 15.78 3.05 3.24
C THR A 171 16.34 4.24 4.01
N ALA A 172 15.86 5.45 3.72
CA ALA A 172 16.30 6.66 4.41
C ALA A 172 15.96 6.62 5.91
N ALA A 173 14.73 6.25 6.25
CA ALA A 173 14.26 6.22 7.63
C ALA A 173 14.97 5.16 8.48
N LEU A 174 15.31 4.00 7.91
CA LEU A 174 16.09 2.96 8.61
C LEU A 174 17.55 3.35 8.80
N ALA A 175 18.14 4.09 7.85
CA ALA A 175 19.46 4.67 8.03
C ALA A 175 19.47 5.72 9.18
N GLU A 176 18.44 6.55 9.26
CA GLU A 176 18.25 7.50 10.37
C GLU A 176 18.04 6.78 11.71
N TYR A 177 17.23 5.73 11.75
CA TYR A 177 17.00 4.91 12.94
C TYR A 177 18.29 4.28 13.46
N ARG A 178 19.11 3.72 12.56
CA ARG A 178 20.43 3.18 12.89
C ARG A 178 21.36 4.28 13.43
N ALA A 179 21.39 5.45 12.79
CA ALA A 179 22.20 6.58 13.24
C ALA A 179 21.78 7.10 14.63
N ALA A 180 20.50 6.96 14.97
CA ALA A 180 19.95 7.29 16.29
C ALA A 180 20.23 6.21 17.37
N GLY A 181 20.91 5.10 17.02
CA GLY A 181 21.28 4.04 17.95
C GLY A 181 20.40 2.79 17.90
N GLY A 182 19.41 2.74 17.00
CA GLY A 182 18.63 1.54 16.71
C GLY A 182 19.48 0.43 16.07
N PRO A 183 19.09 -0.85 16.20
CA PRO A 183 19.78 -1.94 15.52
C PRO A 183 19.63 -1.85 14.01
N GLU A 184 20.54 -2.52 13.29
CA GLU A 184 20.47 -2.65 11.84
C GLU A 184 19.27 -3.51 11.44
N LEU A 185 18.41 -2.95 10.58
CA LEU A 185 17.26 -3.60 9.98
C LEU A 185 17.44 -3.62 8.46
N SER A 186 17.02 -4.69 7.81
CA SER A 186 17.03 -4.77 6.35
C SER A 186 15.99 -3.81 5.77
N ASP A 187 16.39 -2.99 4.80
CA ASP A 187 15.53 -2.05 4.08
C ASP A 187 14.89 -2.64 2.80
N ASP A 188 15.14 -3.93 2.55
CA ASP A 188 14.50 -4.69 1.48
C ASP A 188 12.99 -4.83 1.74
N LEU A 189 12.22 -3.93 1.14
CA LEU A 189 10.76 -3.95 1.17
C LEU A 189 10.23 -5.13 0.35
N ALA A 190 9.37 -5.95 0.95
CA ALA A 190 8.58 -6.96 0.27
C ALA A 190 7.24 -6.38 -0.16
N VAL A 191 6.85 -6.56 -1.42
CA VAL A 191 5.58 -6.04 -1.94
C VAL A 191 4.78 -7.09 -2.68
N LEU A 192 3.45 -6.97 -2.67
CA LEU A 192 2.61 -7.86 -3.48
C LEU A 192 2.87 -7.63 -4.98
N ALA A 193 2.90 -6.37 -5.42
CA ALA A 193 3.14 -6.00 -6.81
C ALA A 193 4.11 -4.83 -6.95
N ASP A 194 5.07 -4.96 -7.89
CA ASP A 194 6.04 -3.93 -8.22
C ASP A 194 6.19 -3.76 -9.74
N PRO A 195 5.23 -3.10 -10.40
CA PRO A 195 5.37 -2.71 -11.79
C PRO A 195 6.43 -1.62 -12.02
N GLY A 196 6.94 -1.02 -10.94
CA GLY A 196 7.96 0.01 -10.98
C GLY A 196 9.39 -0.47 -11.12
N TYR A 197 9.64 -1.76 -10.88
CA TYR A 197 10.99 -2.33 -10.76
C TYR A 197 11.82 -1.63 -9.68
N CYS A 198 11.21 -1.40 -8.51
CA CYS A 198 11.76 -0.62 -7.39
C CYS A 198 12.33 -1.47 -6.24
N VAL A 199 11.93 -2.74 -6.11
CA VAL A 199 12.34 -3.63 -5.02
C VAL A 199 12.80 -5.00 -5.52
N ARG A 200 13.59 -5.69 -4.69
CA ARG A 200 14.10 -7.04 -4.94
C ARG A 200 13.07 -8.14 -4.64
N THR A 201 12.17 -7.91 -3.69
CA THR A 201 11.23 -8.92 -3.17
C THR A 201 9.81 -8.54 -3.53
N TYR A 202 9.21 -9.28 -4.46
CA TYR A 202 7.89 -8.97 -5.02
C TYR A 202 7.12 -10.25 -5.34
N GLY A 203 5.78 -10.17 -5.30
CA GLY A 203 4.90 -11.25 -5.75
C GLY A 203 4.72 -11.27 -7.27
N THR A 204 4.66 -10.09 -7.90
CA THR A 204 4.56 -9.93 -9.36
C THR A 204 5.09 -8.57 -9.84
N ARG A 205 5.48 -8.49 -11.13
CA ARG A 205 5.78 -7.25 -11.86
C ARG A 205 4.58 -6.68 -12.61
N ASP A 206 3.46 -7.39 -12.58
CA ASP A 206 2.28 -7.01 -13.34
C ASP A 206 1.62 -5.76 -12.77
N ASP A 207 1.09 -4.92 -13.67
CA ASP A 207 0.27 -3.76 -13.32
C ASP A 207 -1.21 -4.06 -13.59
N PHE A 208 -1.92 -4.49 -12.55
CA PHE A 208 -3.36 -4.74 -12.58
C PHE A 208 -4.04 -4.12 -11.36
N LEU A 209 -5.37 -4.00 -11.42
CA LEU A 209 -6.14 -3.44 -10.31
C LEU A 209 -6.19 -4.43 -9.14
N ILE A 210 -5.45 -4.14 -8.08
CA ILE A 210 -5.59 -4.85 -6.79
C ILE A 210 -6.87 -4.35 -6.13
N ALA A 211 -7.78 -5.25 -5.74
CA ALA A 211 -9.09 -4.88 -5.19
C ALA A 211 -9.00 -3.94 -3.96
N SER A 212 -7.98 -4.10 -3.11
CA SER A 212 -7.73 -3.19 -1.98
C SER A 212 -7.41 -1.75 -2.40
N ALA A 213 -7.06 -1.51 -3.67
CA ALA A 213 -6.84 -0.17 -4.19
C ALA A 213 -8.12 0.60 -4.49
N CYS A 214 -9.25 -0.10 -4.65
CA CYS A 214 -10.53 0.50 -5.01
C CYS A 214 -11.10 1.33 -3.85
N LEU A 215 -11.10 0.77 -2.65
CA LEU A 215 -11.72 1.38 -1.48
C LEU A 215 -10.64 1.98 -0.57
N ASN A 216 -11.05 2.61 0.54
CA ASN A 216 -10.12 3.22 1.50
C ASN A 216 -10.08 2.42 2.80
N SER A 217 -10.64 2.94 3.89
CA SER A 217 -10.69 2.27 5.19
C SER A 217 -11.55 1.02 5.15
N THR A 218 -12.64 1.03 4.38
CA THR A 218 -13.60 -0.07 4.23
C THR A 218 -13.05 -1.35 3.59
N VAL A 219 -11.81 -1.34 3.08
CA VAL A 219 -11.10 -2.56 2.63
C VAL A 219 -9.74 -2.72 3.31
N SER A 220 -9.48 -1.92 4.34
CA SER A 220 -8.19 -1.84 5.01
C SER A 220 -8.34 -1.76 6.52
N GLY A 221 -9.23 -2.58 7.06
CA GLY A 221 -9.44 -2.75 8.50
C GLY A 221 -10.18 -1.60 9.16
N LEU A 222 -10.89 -0.75 8.40
CA LEU A 222 -11.52 0.50 8.86
C LEU A 222 -10.55 1.49 9.53
N VAL A 223 -9.24 1.35 9.28
CA VAL A 223 -8.22 2.25 9.81
C VAL A 223 -7.97 3.37 8.80
N SER A 224 -7.76 4.59 9.29
CA SER A 224 -7.35 5.76 8.51
C SER A 224 -5.88 5.68 8.10
N ARG A 225 -5.46 6.54 7.15
CA ARG A 225 -4.02 6.78 7.01
C ARG A 225 -3.41 7.21 8.34
N THR A 226 -2.12 6.93 8.53
CA THR A 226 -1.44 7.28 9.77
C THR A 226 -1.26 8.78 9.91
N VAL A 227 -1.20 9.22 11.15
CA VAL A 227 -1.21 10.60 11.58
C VAL A 227 0.05 10.86 12.39
N LEU A 228 0.77 11.89 12.02
CA LEU A 228 1.91 12.41 12.78
C LEU A 228 1.60 13.87 13.10
N ASN A 229 1.26 14.12 14.35
CA ASN A 229 0.84 15.41 14.88
C ASN A 229 1.41 15.59 16.29
N GLU A 230 2.37 16.49 16.43
CA GLU A 230 3.12 16.72 17.68
C GLU A 230 2.25 17.24 18.83
N THR A 231 1.07 17.78 18.55
CA THR A 231 0.12 18.21 19.61
C THR A 231 -0.68 17.04 20.19
N LEU A 232 -0.76 15.92 19.48
CA LEU A 232 -1.53 14.73 19.85
C LEU A 232 -0.64 13.54 20.21
N ILE A 233 0.60 13.52 19.73
CA ILE A 233 1.55 12.42 19.87
C ILE A 233 2.79 12.95 20.60
N GLY A 234 2.99 12.48 21.82
CA GLY A 234 4.12 12.84 22.66
C GLY A 234 5.40 12.07 22.32
N PRO A 235 6.55 12.47 22.88
CA PRO A 235 7.81 11.77 22.68
C PRO A 235 7.75 10.30 23.10
N GLY A 236 8.20 9.40 22.23
CA GLY A 236 8.18 7.94 22.47
C GLY A 236 6.80 7.30 22.41
N GLU A 237 5.77 8.03 21.96
CA GLU A 237 4.48 7.45 21.59
C GLU A 237 4.47 7.03 20.12
N PHE A 238 3.58 6.10 19.79
CA PHE A 238 3.39 5.69 18.39
C PHE A 238 2.70 6.82 17.62
N HIS A 239 2.97 6.88 16.32
CA HIS A 239 2.15 7.62 15.38
C HIS A 239 0.69 7.18 15.49
N GLY A 240 -0.23 8.08 15.20
CA GLY A 240 -1.65 7.87 15.41
C GLY A 240 -2.38 7.31 14.19
N ALA A 241 -3.59 6.80 14.41
CA ALA A 241 -4.59 6.60 13.37
C ALA A 241 -5.98 6.60 13.99
N LYS A 242 -7.00 6.74 13.14
CA LYS A 242 -8.42 6.67 13.51
C LYS A 242 -9.02 5.36 13.02
N PHE A 243 -9.86 4.76 13.86
CA PHE A 243 -10.71 3.63 13.53
C PHE A 243 -12.13 4.12 13.25
N TYR A 244 -12.60 3.89 12.03
CA TYR A 244 -13.92 4.28 11.53
C TYR A 244 -14.98 3.22 11.87
N ALA A 245 -15.24 3.00 13.16
CA ALA A 245 -16.19 2.00 13.63
C ALA A 245 -17.62 2.24 13.10
N GLU A 246 -17.97 3.49 12.82
CA GLU A 246 -19.25 3.90 12.22
C GLU A 246 -19.45 3.36 10.80
N LEU A 247 -18.38 3.00 10.09
CA LEU A 247 -18.42 2.44 8.73
C LEU A 247 -18.46 0.90 8.72
N ALA A 248 -18.69 0.25 9.86
CA ALA A 248 -18.71 -1.21 9.96
C ALA A 248 -19.73 -1.88 9.01
N GLY A 249 -20.82 -1.19 8.65
CA GLY A 249 -21.80 -1.70 7.68
C GLY A 249 -21.29 -1.75 6.23
N GLU A 250 -20.20 -1.05 5.92
CA GLU A 250 -19.58 -0.96 4.60
C GLU A 250 -18.25 -1.74 4.54
N ASP A 251 -17.86 -2.42 5.62
CA ASP A 251 -16.56 -3.07 5.72
C ASP A 251 -16.49 -4.38 4.94
N VAL A 252 -15.60 -4.40 3.95
CA VAL A 252 -15.27 -5.56 3.12
C VAL A 252 -13.84 -6.04 3.33
N SER A 253 -13.17 -5.60 4.41
CA SER A 253 -11.79 -5.99 4.74
C SER A 253 -11.66 -7.51 4.93
N ALA A 254 -12.56 -8.13 5.69
CA ALA A 254 -12.59 -9.58 5.85
C ALA A 254 -12.97 -10.29 4.54
N VAL A 255 -13.93 -9.74 3.78
CA VAL A 255 -14.35 -10.30 2.48
C VAL A 255 -13.18 -10.38 1.51
N LEU A 256 -12.36 -9.32 1.40
CA LEU A 256 -11.14 -9.33 0.61
C LEU A 256 -10.19 -10.47 1.05
N LEU A 257 -9.88 -10.53 2.35
CA LEU A 257 -8.93 -11.49 2.89
C LEU A 257 -9.40 -12.94 2.70
N ASP A 258 -10.68 -13.21 2.96
CA ASP A 258 -11.26 -14.55 2.87
C ASP A 258 -11.38 -15.00 1.41
N THR A 259 -11.78 -14.10 0.50
CA THR A 259 -11.89 -14.41 -0.93
C THR A 259 -10.52 -14.73 -1.53
N VAL A 260 -9.48 -13.95 -1.20
CA VAL A 260 -8.12 -14.23 -1.68
C VAL A 260 -7.55 -15.49 -1.02
N ALA A 261 -7.77 -15.69 0.29
CA ALA A 261 -7.27 -16.87 0.98
C ALA A 261 -7.92 -18.18 0.53
N ALA A 262 -9.18 -18.13 0.04
CA ALA A 262 -9.85 -19.28 -0.56
C ALA A 262 -9.06 -19.83 -1.77
N GLU A 263 -8.44 -18.95 -2.54
CA GLU A 263 -7.66 -19.25 -3.75
C GLU A 263 -6.22 -19.74 -3.47
N PHE A 264 -5.81 -19.97 -2.21
CA PHE A 264 -4.48 -20.49 -1.86
C PHE A 264 -4.28 -22.00 -2.20
N GLY A 265 -4.74 -22.45 -3.35
CA GLY A 265 -4.74 -23.86 -3.75
C GLY A 265 -3.37 -24.40 -4.19
N ASP A 266 -2.74 -23.76 -5.18
CA ASP A 266 -1.55 -24.29 -5.85
C ASP A 266 -0.24 -23.75 -5.26
N ARG A 267 0.25 -24.45 -4.22
CA ARG A 267 1.55 -24.15 -3.60
C ARG A 267 2.71 -24.39 -4.55
N GLU A 268 2.66 -25.43 -5.38
CA GLU A 268 3.79 -25.81 -6.24
C GLU A 268 4.06 -24.71 -7.27
N ALA A 269 3.02 -24.15 -7.89
CA ALA A 269 3.16 -23.02 -8.80
C ALA A 269 3.79 -21.80 -8.12
N ALA A 270 3.39 -21.48 -6.88
CA ALA A 270 3.98 -20.38 -6.11
C ALA A 270 5.46 -20.63 -5.79
N VAL A 271 5.83 -21.86 -5.40
CA VAL A 271 7.23 -22.25 -5.15
C VAL A 271 8.07 -22.15 -6.44
N THR A 272 7.54 -22.61 -7.58
CA THR A 272 8.21 -22.48 -8.87
C THR A 272 8.39 -21.01 -9.26
N ALA A 273 7.37 -20.18 -9.12
CA ALA A 273 7.45 -18.75 -9.41
C ALA A 273 8.47 -18.04 -8.51
N ALA A 274 8.45 -18.32 -7.21
CA ALA A 274 9.43 -17.81 -6.25
C ALA A 274 10.86 -18.26 -6.59
N GLY A 275 11.03 -19.53 -6.97
CA GLY A 275 12.30 -20.07 -7.45
C GLY A 275 12.83 -19.35 -8.69
N ASN A 276 11.97 -19.09 -9.68
CA ASN A 276 12.34 -18.34 -10.88
C ASN A 276 12.79 -16.91 -10.54
N ILE A 277 12.08 -16.24 -9.64
CA ILE A 277 12.46 -14.90 -9.15
C ILE A 277 13.80 -14.96 -8.42
N LEU A 278 13.98 -15.90 -7.50
CA LEU A 278 15.20 -16.04 -6.70
C LEU A 278 16.47 -16.22 -7.55
N HIS A 279 16.36 -16.94 -8.68
CA HIS A 279 17.46 -17.19 -9.61
C HIS A 279 17.58 -16.13 -10.73
N SER A 280 16.72 -15.11 -10.75
CA SER A 280 16.78 -14.01 -11.70
C SER A 280 17.63 -12.83 -11.19
N ASP A 281 17.96 -11.88 -12.08
CA ASP A 281 18.48 -10.59 -11.64
C ASP A 281 17.34 -9.75 -11.04
N ARG A 282 17.44 -9.53 -9.73
CA ARG A 282 16.44 -8.77 -8.94
C ARG A 282 16.88 -7.34 -8.66
N THR A 283 17.96 -6.86 -9.27
CA THR A 283 18.46 -5.50 -9.05
C THR A 283 17.40 -4.47 -9.43
N PRO A 284 16.99 -3.56 -8.51
CA PRO A 284 16.04 -2.52 -8.84
C PRO A 284 16.55 -1.64 -9.98
N THR A 285 15.79 -1.56 -11.08
CA THR A 285 16.14 -0.75 -12.25
C THR A 285 15.53 0.63 -12.21
N TRP A 286 14.50 0.84 -11.38
CA TRP A 286 13.76 2.10 -11.29
C TRP A 286 13.11 2.53 -12.63
N ALA A 287 12.85 1.58 -13.53
CA ALA A 287 12.24 1.84 -14.84
C ALA A 287 10.92 2.63 -14.73
N GLY A 288 10.15 2.38 -13.67
CA GLY A 288 8.94 3.12 -13.37
C GLY A 288 9.17 4.62 -13.15
N TRP A 289 10.26 5.00 -12.49
CA TRP A 289 10.64 6.39 -12.29
C TRP A 289 11.02 7.07 -13.60
N GLU A 290 11.84 6.41 -14.44
CA GLU A 290 12.24 6.93 -15.74
C GLU A 290 11.04 7.19 -16.66
N SER A 291 10.08 6.25 -16.70
CA SER A 291 8.85 6.40 -17.48
C SER A 291 8.00 7.57 -16.98
N VAL A 292 7.89 7.75 -15.66
CA VAL A 292 7.19 8.89 -15.06
C VAL A 292 7.86 10.22 -15.43
N GLU A 293 9.18 10.30 -15.41
CA GLU A 293 9.92 11.51 -15.81
C GLU A 293 9.76 11.83 -17.31
N LYS A 294 9.77 10.81 -18.18
CA LYS A 294 9.51 10.97 -19.61
C LYS A 294 8.12 11.56 -19.85
N VAL A 295 7.09 10.98 -19.23
CA VAL A 295 5.71 11.47 -19.33
C VAL A 295 5.57 12.88 -18.76
N ARG A 296 6.22 13.17 -17.62
CA ARG A 296 6.23 14.51 -17.03
C ARG A 296 6.75 15.55 -18.03
N ALA A 297 7.87 15.27 -18.68
CA ALA A 297 8.51 16.17 -19.64
C ALA A 297 7.66 16.34 -20.91
N GLU A 298 7.17 15.24 -21.49
CA GLU A 298 6.40 15.23 -22.73
C GLU A 298 5.07 15.98 -22.61
N TYR A 299 4.39 15.85 -21.48
CA TYR A 299 3.09 16.48 -21.23
C TYR A 299 3.20 17.83 -20.48
N GLY A 300 4.42 18.34 -20.26
CA GLY A 300 4.64 19.67 -19.66
C GLY A 300 4.14 19.78 -18.21
N ILE A 301 4.20 18.70 -17.43
CA ILE A 301 3.70 18.66 -16.05
C ILE A 301 4.79 19.22 -15.10
N SER A 302 4.41 20.08 -14.14
CA SER A 302 5.40 20.74 -13.26
C SER A 302 6.15 19.76 -12.34
N THR A 303 5.50 18.67 -11.92
CA THR A 303 6.06 17.72 -10.97
C THR A 303 5.65 16.28 -11.27
N VAL A 304 6.58 15.34 -11.05
CA VAL A 304 6.33 13.90 -11.09
C VAL A 304 5.26 13.43 -10.08
N ASN A 305 4.88 14.27 -9.11
CA ASN A 305 3.79 13.95 -8.18
C ASN A 305 2.41 13.95 -8.85
N TYR A 306 2.27 14.63 -10.00
CA TYR A 306 1.02 14.69 -10.78
C TYR A 306 0.94 13.65 -11.89
N VAL A 307 2.01 12.88 -12.10
CA VAL A 307 1.96 11.64 -12.87
C VAL A 307 1.69 10.49 -11.90
N LYS A 308 0.58 9.79 -12.10
CA LYS A 308 0.10 8.70 -11.25
C LYS A 308 0.17 7.38 -12.01
N PRO A 309 1.30 6.67 -11.92
CA PRO A 309 1.50 5.47 -12.71
C PRO A 309 0.75 4.28 -12.13
N GLY A 310 0.24 3.41 -13.00
CA GLY A 310 -0.38 2.16 -12.61
C GLY A 310 -1.90 2.21 -12.61
N VAL A 311 -2.52 1.04 -12.73
CA VAL A 311 -3.98 0.89 -12.79
C VAL A 311 -4.66 1.39 -11.52
N GLY A 312 -4.13 1.05 -10.34
CA GLY A 312 -4.68 1.47 -9.06
C GLY A 312 -4.60 2.98 -8.83
N GLU A 313 -3.46 3.61 -9.14
CA GLU A 313 -3.29 5.05 -8.97
C GLU A 313 -4.10 5.86 -10.00
N THR A 314 -4.19 5.38 -11.25
CA THR A 314 -5.04 5.98 -12.29
C THR A 314 -6.52 5.93 -11.88
N THR A 315 -6.98 4.79 -11.35
CA THR A 315 -8.32 4.65 -10.78
C THR A 315 -8.57 5.68 -9.68
N ARG A 316 -7.62 5.86 -8.74
CA ARG A 316 -7.73 6.87 -7.68
C ARG A 316 -7.77 8.31 -8.20
N VAL A 317 -7.02 8.62 -9.27
CA VAL A 317 -7.09 9.92 -9.94
C VAL A 317 -8.50 10.18 -10.49
N LEU A 318 -9.04 9.20 -11.21
CA LEU A 318 -10.37 9.26 -11.80
C LEU A 318 -11.50 9.28 -10.77
N LEU A 319 -11.26 8.87 -9.52
CA LEU A 319 -12.31 8.88 -8.50
C LEU A 319 -12.22 10.07 -7.54
N ARG A 320 -11.00 10.53 -7.24
CA ARG A 320 -10.76 11.36 -6.03
C ARG A 320 -9.93 12.60 -6.30
N ARG A 321 -9.57 12.86 -7.55
CA ARG A 321 -8.78 14.05 -7.95
C ARG A 321 -9.47 14.77 -9.10
N VAL A 322 -8.83 15.84 -9.57
CA VAL A 322 -9.16 16.53 -10.82
C VAL A 322 -8.28 15.93 -11.93
N PRO A 323 -8.75 14.87 -12.62
CA PRO A 323 -8.02 14.27 -13.73
C PRO A 323 -7.90 15.27 -14.88
N TRP A 324 -6.75 15.28 -15.54
CA TRP A 324 -6.55 16.00 -16.80
C TRP A 324 -6.66 15.06 -17.99
N ARG A 325 -5.96 13.93 -17.93
CA ARG A 325 -5.81 12.99 -19.04
C ARG A 325 -5.40 11.62 -18.50
N VAL A 326 -5.77 10.58 -19.21
CA VAL A 326 -5.31 9.22 -18.93
C VAL A 326 -4.50 8.72 -20.11
N LEU A 327 -3.35 8.11 -19.82
CA LEU A 327 -2.52 7.44 -20.81
C LEU A 327 -2.71 5.93 -20.63
N VAL A 328 -3.00 5.21 -21.70
CA VAL A 328 -3.09 3.74 -21.70
C VAL A 328 -2.03 3.17 -22.64
N ARG A 329 -1.41 2.06 -22.26
CA ARG A 329 -0.44 1.38 -23.12
C ARG A 329 -1.10 0.82 -24.38
N GLU A 330 -2.29 0.28 -24.19
CA GLU A 330 -3.08 -0.39 -25.22
C GLU A 330 -4.51 0.14 -25.19
N ALA A 331 -5.08 0.37 -26.37
CA ALA A 331 -6.41 0.96 -26.52
C ALA A 331 -7.49 0.11 -25.84
N ASP A 332 -7.46 -1.20 -26.07
CA ASP A 332 -8.57 -2.12 -25.78
C ASP A 332 -8.22 -3.22 -24.78
N ALA A 333 -7.08 -3.13 -24.07
CA ALA A 333 -6.73 -4.09 -23.02
C ALA A 333 -7.86 -4.24 -22.00
N GLU A 334 -8.09 -5.46 -21.53
CA GLU A 334 -9.15 -5.80 -20.58
C GLU A 334 -8.91 -5.10 -19.24
N GLU A 335 -7.65 -5.02 -18.81
CA GLU A 335 -7.24 -4.31 -17.59
C GLU A 335 -7.61 -2.82 -17.61
N HIS A 336 -7.80 -2.23 -18.79
CA HIS A 336 -8.18 -0.83 -18.94
C HIS A 336 -9.69 -0.60 -19.02
N ALA A 337 -10.53 -1.65 -19.01
CA ALA A 337 -11.97 -1.52 -19.20
C ALA A 337 -12.61 -0.56 -18.16
N HIS A 338 -12.30 -0.75 -16.88
CA HIS A 338 -12.80 0.13 -15.81
C HIS A 338 -12.20 1.55 -15.90
N ILE A 339 -10.94 1.69 -16.33
CA ILE A 339 -10.31 2.98 -16.56
C ILE A 339 -11.05 3.77 -17.65
N ARG A 340 -11.32 3.14 -18.79
CA ARG A 340 -12.08 3.75 -19.90
C ARG A 340 -13.48 4.15 -19.47
N MET A 341 -14.17 3.30 -18.71
CA MET A 341 -15.49 3.60 -18.15
C MET A 341 -15.47 4.84 -17.24
N LEU A 342 -14.53 4.89 -16.29
CA LEU A 342 -14.39 6.01 -15.36
C LEU A 342 -13.97 7.31 -16.07
N ALA A 343 -13.08 7.21 -17.05
CA ALA A 343 -12.66 8.35 -17.86
C ALA A 343 -13.82 8.93 -18.67
N ALA A 344 -14.62 8.07 -19.33
CA ALA A 344 -15.81 8.48 -20.08
C ALA A 344 -16.86 9.15 -19.19
N ALA A 345 -17.12 8.60 -17.99
CA ALA A 345 -18.07 9.18 -17.03
C ALA A 345 -17.68 10.59 -16.55
N ARG A 346 -16.38 10.94 -16.65
CA ARG A 346 -15.83 12.23 -16.20
C ARG A 346 -15.34 13.13 -17.34
N ASP A 347 -15.61 12.75 -18.59
CA ASP A 347 -15.16 13.46 -19.79
C ASP A 347 -13.63 13.68 -19.81
N VAL A 348 -12.87 12.66 -19.40
CA VAL A 348 -11.40 12.69 -19.37
C VAL A 348 -10.86 12.04 -20.64
N PRO A 349 -10.00 12.74 -21.42
CA PRO A 349 -9.40 12.16 -22.62
C PRO A 349 -8.47 10.99 -22.27
N VAL A 350 -8.51 9.97 -23.12
CA VAL A 350 -7.66 8.77 -23.03
C VAL A 350 -6.77 8.69 -24.27
N ASP A 351 -5.46 8.74 -24.07
CA ASP A 351 -4.47 8.63 -25.14
C ASP A 351 -3.75 7.28 -25.09
N VAL A 352 -3.46 6.71 -26.26
CA VAL A 352 -2.69 5.47 -26.38
C VAL A 352 -1.20 5.80 -26.49
N VAL A 353 -0.40 5.32 -25.54
CA VAL A 353 1.05 5.52 -25.46
C VAL A 353 1.72 4.15 -25.29
N PRO A 354 2.11 3.46 -26.39
CA PRO A 354 2.60 2.08 -26.32
C PRO A 354 3.87 1.87 -25.49
N ASP A 355 4.71 2.91 -25.34
CA ASP A 355 6.01 2.83 -24.65
C ASP A 355 5.91 3.06 -23.12
N LEU A 356 4.70 3.03 -22.53
CA LEU A 356 4.56 3.19 -21.08
C LEU A 356 5.15 1.99 -20.33
N ALA A 357 5.90 2.26 -19.25
CA ALA A 357 6.36 1.19 -18.34
C ALA A 357 5.21 0.56 -17.52
N TYR A 358 4.04 1.21 -17.48
CA TYR A 358 2.84 0.75 -16.78
C TYR A 358 1.72 0.44 -17.77
N SER A 359 0.67 -0.24 -17.33
CA SER A 359 -0.52 -0.48 -18.15
C SER A 359 -1.21 0.84 -18.46
N CYS A 360 -1.33 1.72 -17.46
CA CYS A 360 -1.83 3.09 -17.65
C CYS A 360 -1.21 4.10 -16.68
N MET A 361 -1.41 5.38 -16.95
CA MET A 361 -1.06 6.48 -16.06
C MET A 361 -2.16 7.55 -16.03
N GLY A 362 -2.54 8.01 -14.84
CA GLY A 362 -3.41 9.16 -14.64
C GLY A 362 -2.59 10.43 -14.53
N LEU A 363 -2.95 11.46 -15.28
CA LEU A 363 -2.34 12.79 -15.21
C LEU A 363 -3.28 13.74 -14.45
N ILE A 364 -2.74 14.44 -13.47
CA ILE A 364 -3.48 15.46 -12.70
C ILE A 364 -3.20 16.84 -13.31
N LYS A 365 -4.22 17.69 -13.34
CA LYS A 365 -4.09 19.08 -13.81
C LYS A 365 -3.30 19.92 -12.82
N ASP A 366 -2.30 20.66 -13.29
CA ASP A 366 -1.75 21.80 -12.55
C ASP A 366 -2.84 22.88 -12.47
N LEU A 367 -3.36 23.11 -11.26
CA LEU A 367 -4.22 24.26 -11.01
C LEU A 367 -3.31 25.47 -10.74
N PRO A 368 -3.39 26.54 -11.54
CA PRO A 368 -2.55 27.73 -11.38
C PRO A 368 -2.81 28.51 -10.10
#